data_AF-K8F7C0-F1
#
_entry.id   AF-K8F7C0-F1
#
_cell.length_a   1.000
_cell.length_b   1.000
_cell.length_c   1.000
_cell.angle_alpha   90.00
_cell.angle_beta   90.00
_cell.angle_gamma   90.00
#
_symmetry.space_group_name_H-M   'P 1'
#
loop_
_entity.id
_entity.type
_entity.pdbx_description
1 polymer ?
#
loop_
_entity_poly.entity_id
_entity_poly.type
_entity_poly.pdbx_seq_one_letter_code
_entity_poly.pdbx_strand_id
1 'polypeptide(L)'
;MAMGGDDGTIQTTTTVRTENASSVFNGKYSDPNHPGCLRGIERVRSTTKAKVFGEDGTPGCQADGQKETKKWELEGELRGENEILIDFSKKGGPKNLLGKWTGSGVLFPDGNTWSKL
;
A
#
# COMPACT_ATOMS: atom_id res chain seq x y z
N MET A 1 -3.95 -53.72 1.66
CA MET A 1 -3.44 -53.45 3.01
C MET A 1 -2.51 -52.25 2.85
N ALA A 2 -2.93 -51.00 3.10
CA ALA A 2 -3.02 -50.33 4.42
C ALA A 2 -1.67 -50.44 5.17
N MET A 3 -0.97 -49.42 5.69
CA MET A 3 -1.08 -47.94 5.81
C MET A 3 0.39 -47.42 5.92
N GLY A 4 0.74 -46.17 5.64
CA GLY A 4 0.52 -45.01 6.54
C GLY A 4 1.88 -44.40 6.94
N GLY A 5 1.94 -43.07 7.14
CA GLY A 5 3.12 -42.41 7.71
C GLY A 5 3.47 -41.05 7.14
N ASP A 6 2.51 -40.12 7.13
CA ASP A 6 2.73 -38.68 7.09
C ASP A 6 3.34 -38.22 8.43
N ASP A 7 4.66 -37.95 8.45
CA ASP A 7 5.32 -37.26 9.56
C ASP A 7 5.47 -35.78 9.22
N GLY A 8 4.66 -34.97 9.90
CA GLY A 8 4.68 -33.52 9.81
C GLY A 8 5.97 -32.94 10.38
N THR A 9 6.88 -32.55 9.51
CA THR A 9 7.94 -31.60 9.87
C THR A 9 7.58 -30.22 9.33
N ILE A 10 7.28 -29.34 10.27
CA ILE A 10 7.18 -27.88 10.17
C ILE A 10 8.09 -27.27 9.09
N GLN A 11 7.50 -26.90 7.96
CA GLN A 11 8.15 -25.95 7.06
C GLN A 11 8.02 -24.56 7.69
N THR A 12 9.02 -24.20 8.49
CA THR A 12 9.39 -22.81 8.76
C THR A 12 9.61 -22.16 7.38
N THR A 13 8.56 -21.59 6.81
CA THR A 13 8.58 -20.95 5.50
C THR A 13 9.31 -19.62 5.60
N THR A 14 10.63 -19.68 5.77
CA THR A 14 11.54 -18.65 5.27
C THR A 14 11.54 -18.78 3.76
N THR A 15 10.43 -18.41 3.12
CA THR A 15 10.37 -18.32 1.67
C THR A 15 11.22 -17.13 1.27
N VAL A 16 12.44 -17.42 0.83
CA VAL A 16 13.17 -16.59 -0.12
C VAL A 16 12.21 -16.16 -1.25
N ARG A 17 11.62 -14.97 -1.13
CA ARG A 17 10.88 -14.31 -2.22
C ARG A 17 11.80 -13.30 -2.92
N THR A 18 12.95 -13.79 -3.38
CA THR A 18 13.60 -13.18 -4.55
C THR A 18 12.99 -13.91 -5.72
N GLU A 19 11.97 -13.32 -6.34
CA GLU A 19 11.57 -13.42 -7.77
C GLU A 19 10.13 -12.83 -7.89
N ASN A 20 9.93 -11.65 -8.48
CA ASN A 20 8.64 -11.17 -9.05
C ASN A 20 7.35 -11.14 -8.20
N ALA A 21 7.37 -11.32 -6.87
CA ALA A 21 6.16 -11.16 -6.06
C ALA A 21 5.76 -9.67 -6.00
N SER A 22 4.66 -9.31 -6.66
CA SER A 22 3.96 -8.03 -6.45
C SER A 22 3.80 -7.81 -4.94
N SER A 23 4.32 -6.69 -4.42
CA SER A 23 4.14 -6.32 -3.01
C SER A 23 2.64 -6.31 -2.66
N VAL A 24 2.29 -6.71 -1.42
CA VAL A 24 0.90 -6.64 -0.89
C VAL A 24 0.32 -5.23 -1.03
N PHE A 25 1.21 -4.24 -1.04
CA PHE A 25 0.91 -2.83 -1.22
C PHE A 25 0.63 -2.42 -2.68
N ASN A 26 0.85 -3.27 -3.70
CA ASN A 26 0.49 -2.88 -5.06
C ASN A 26 -1.03 -2.84 -5.21
N GLY A 27 -1.59 -1.72 -5.65
CA GLY A 27 -3.01 -1.62 -5.93
C GLY A 27 -3.54 -0.19 -5.90
N LYS A 28 -4.87 -0.11 -6.03
CA LYS A 28 -5.63 1.13 -5.82
C LYS A 28 -6.30 1.08 -4.44
N TYR A 29 -6.49 2.25 -3.86
CA TYR A 29 -6.99 2.39 -2.51
C TYR A 29 -8.01 3.53 -2.41
N SER A 30 -9.01 3.34 -1.57
CA SER A 30 -9.91 4.37 -1.08
C SER A 30 -9.34 5.00 0.19
N ASP A 31 -9.27 6.33 0.21
CA ASP A 31 -8.82 7.14 1.35
C ASP A 31 -10.02 7.89 1.92
N PRO A 32 -10.48 7.59 3.16
CA PRO A 32 -11.67 8.22 3.73
C PRO A 32 -11.48 9.73 3.96
N ASN A 33 -10.24 10.20 4.12
CA ASN A 33 -9.96 11.65 4.22
C ASN A 33 -10.08 12.37 2.86
N HIS A 34 -10.13 11.62 1.76
CA HIS A 34 -10.24 12.16 0.40
C HIS A 34 -11.26 11.34 -0.40
N PRO A 35 -12.57 11.53 -0.12
CA PRO A 35 -13.63 10.72 -0.70
C PRO A 35 -13.67 10.82 -2.23
N GLY A 36 -13.66 9.65 -2.87
CA GLY A 36 -13.63 9.50 -4.33
C GLY A 36 -12.27 9.76 -4.99
N CYS A 37 -11.27 10.20 -4.23
CA CYS A 37 -9.91 10.44 -4.72
C CYS A 37 -9.02 9.21 -4.49
N LEU A 38 -8.94 8.34 -5.49
CA LEU A 38 -8.20 7.08 -5.37
C LEU A 38 -6.69 7.33 -5.14
N ARG A 39 -6.10 6.47 -4.31
CA ARG A 39 -4.65 6.38 -4.12
C ARG A 39 -4.12 5.17 -4.84
N GLY A 40 -2.92 5.26 -5.38
CA GLY A 40 -2.22 4.17 -6.03
C GLY A 40 -0.89 3.95 -5.36
N ILE A 41 -0.52 2.69 -5.18
CA ILE A 41 0.81 2.29 -4.77
C ILE A 41 1.30 1.25 -5.78
N GLU A 42 2.48 1.50 -6.35
CA GLU A 42 3.13 0.63 -7.32
C GLU A 42 4.57 0.36 -6.90
N ARG A 43 4.96 -0.91 -6.75
CA ARG A 43 6.34 -1.27 -6.45
C ARG A 43 7.21 -1.07 -7.68
N VAL A 44 8.36 -0.43 -7.50
CA VAL A 44 9.41 -0.39 -8.53
C VAL A 44 10.09 -1.76 -8.60
N ARG A 45 10.00 -2.42 -9.77
CA ARG A 45 10.48 -3.80 -9.98
C ARG A 45 11.91 -4.00 -9.48
N SER A 46 12.14 -5.14 -8.83
CA SER A 46 13.46 -5.54 -8.30
C SER A 46 14.09 -4.57 -7.28
N THR A 47 13.32 -3.64 -6.70
CA THR A 47 13.78 -2.74 -5.64
C THR A 47 12.84 -2.79 -4.43
N THR A 48 13.23 -2.17 -3.32
CA THR A 48 12.35 -1.89 -2.18
C THR A 48 11.57 -0.57 -2.34
N LYS A 49 11.75 0.15 -3.44
CA LYS A 49 11.06 1.42 -3.67
C LYS A 49 9.63 1.20 -4.19
N ALA A 50 8.76 2.14 -3.88
CA ALA A 50 7.41 2.22 -4.38
C ALA A 50 7.12 3.64 -4.87
N LYS A 51 6.25 3.72 -5.87
CA LYS A 51 5.64 4.93 -6.37
C LYS A 51 4.27 5.05 -5.72
N VAL A 52 4.00 6.16 -5.05
CA VAL A 52 2.71 6.42 -4.42
C VAL A 52 2.10 7.62 -5.13
N PHE A 53 0.87 7.51 -5.62
CA PHE A 53 0.26 8.57 -6.41
C PHE A 53 -1.23 8.70 -6.09
N GLY A 54 -1.80 9.80 -6.51
CA GLY A 54 -3.21 10.05 -6.36
C GLY A 54 -3.56 11.42 -6.88
N GLU A 55 -4.77 11.84 -6.53
CA GLU A 55 -5.30 13.15 -6.85
C GLU A 55 -6.03 13.69 -5.63
N ASP A 56 -6.04 15.01 -5.43
CA ASP A 56 -6.88 15.64 -4.43
C ASP A 56 -7.80 16.64 -5.14
N GLY A 57 -9.09 16.53 -4.94
CA GLY A 57 -10.05 17.57 -5.31
C GLY A 57 -10.74 18.14 -4.07
N THR A 58 -11.39 19.29 -4.25
CA THR A 58 -12.17 19.97 -3.20
C THR A 58 -13.62 20.07 -3.71
N PRO A 59 -14.64 19.45 -3.07
CA PRO A 59 -14.62 18.75 -1.77
C PRO A 59 -14.30 17.23 -1.81
N GLY A 60 -14.08 16.63 -2.98
CA GLY A 60 -13.73 15.20 -3.17
C GLY A 60 -13.08 15.00 -4.55
N CYS A 61 -13.17 13.83 -5.19
CA CYS A 61 -12.85 13.69 -6.64
C CYS A 61 -14.06 13.23 -7.49
N GLN A 62 -15.21 13.06 -6.85
CA GLN A 62 -16.47 12.63 -7.48
C GLN A 62 -17.65 13.54 -7.09
N ALA A 63 -17.37 14.74 -6.56
CA ALA A 63 -18.42 15.67 -6.16
C ALA A 63 -19.06 16.33 -7.40
N ASP A 64 -20.39 16.48 -7.41
CA ASP A 64 -21.10 17.23 -8.45
C ASP A 64 -20.60 18.69 -8.47
N GLY A 65 -20.24 19.21 -9.65
CA GLY A 65 -19.66 20.55 -9.80
C GLY A 65 -18.14 20.65 -9.57
N GLN A 66 -17.44 19.52 -9.44
CA GLN A 66 -15.98 19.49 -9.34
C GLN A 66 -15.30 19.98 -10.62
N LYS A 67 -14.58 21.11 -10.52
CA LYS A 67 -13.92 21.73 -11.68
C LYS A 67 -12.45 21.35 -11.84
N GLU A 68 -11.78 20.89 -10.78
CA GLU A 68 -10.35 20.58 -10.85
C GLU A 68 -9.91 19.56 -9.78
N THR A 69 -9.07 18.62 -10.20
CA THR A 69 -8.38 17.63 -9.34
C THR A 69 -6.88 17.81 -9.50
N LYS A 70 -6.16 17.93 -8.38
CA LYS A 70 -4.69 18.07 -8.40
C LYS A 70 -4.03 16.71 -8.25
N LYS A 71 -3.44 16.21 -9.34
CA LYS A 71 -2.63 14.99 -9.33
C LYS A 71 -1.32 15.21 -8.57
N TRP A 72 -0.87 14.17 -7.87
CA TRP A 72 0.37 14.18 -7.11
C TRP A 72 1.05 12.82 -7.14
N GLU A 73 2.36 12.84 -6.88
CA GLU A 73 3.21 11.67 -6.85
C GLU A 73 4.25 11.81 -5.73
N LEU A 74 4.40 10.75 -4.95
CA LEU A 74 5.23 10.61 -3.77
C LEU A 74 6.10 9.35 -3.88
N GLU A 75 7.14 9.31 -3.07
CA GLU A 75 8.07 8.20 -3.00
C GLU A 75 7.73 7.33 -1.78
N GLY A 76 7.75 6.02 -1.98
CA GLY A 76 7.56 5.02 -0.95
C GLY A 76 8.74 4.07 -0.84
N GLU A 77 8.88 3.43 0.32
CA GLU A 77 9.90 2.43 0.58
C GLU A 77 9.30 1.29 1.41
N LEU A 78 9.33 0.09 0.85
CA LEU A 78 8.88 -1.13 1.49
C LEU A 78 9.87 -1.56 2.56
N ARG A 79 9.35 -1.85 3.76
CA ARG A 79 10.09 -2.39 4.90
C ARG A 79 9.49 -3.75 5.23
N GLY A 80 10.22 -4.82 4.89
CA GLY A 80 9.69 -6.18 5.02
C GLY A 80 8.46 -6.44 4.14
N GLU A 81 7.57 -7.31 4.61
CA GLU A 81 6.38 -7.74 3.87
C GLU A 81 5.13 -6.91 4.19
N ASN A 82 5.09 -6.27 5.36
CA ASN A 82 3.87 -5.67 5.92
C ASN A 82 3.99 -4.18 6.25
N GLU A 83 5.12 -3.53 5.92
CA GLU A 83 5.32 -2.12 6.22
C GLU A 83 5.79 -1.33 4.99
N ILE A 84 5.34 -0.08 4.89
CA ILE A 84 5.76 0.88 3.87
C ILE A 84 6.00 2.24 4.52
N LEU A 85 7.10 2.90 4.19
CA LEU A 85 7.33 4.30 4.52
C LEU A 85 6.95 5.14 3.31
N ILE A 86 6.14 6.19 3.50
CA ILE A 86 5.75 7.10 2.42
C ILE A 86 6.25 8.51 2.75
N ASP A 87 6.86 9.16 1.76
CA ASP A 87 7.35 10.53 1.85
C ASP A 87 6.27 11.53 1.43
N PHE A 88 5.60 12.12 2.43
CA PHE A 88 4.59 13.17 2.21
C PHE A 88 5.19 14.57 2.21
N SER A 89 6.51 14.74 2.25
CA SER A 89 7.16 16.07 2.32
C SER A 89 6.78 16.98 1.14
N LYS A 90 6.58 16.42 -0.06
CA LYS A 90 6.10 17.17 -1.24
C LYS A 90 4.68 17.73 -1.08
N LYS A 91 3.91 17.21 -0.12
CA LYS A 91 2.57 17.70 0.28
C LYS A 91 2.59 18.47 1.61
N GLY A 92 3.77 18.73 2.19
CA GLY A 92 3.93 19.38 3.50
C GLY A 92 3.81 18.44 4.71
N GLY A 93 3.75 17.13 4.48
CA GLY A 93 3.68 16.10 5.53
C GLY A 93 5.05 15.55 5.94
N PRO A 94 5.05 14.51 6.80
CA PRO A 94 6.28 13.87 7.24
C PRO A 94 6.95 13.07 6.13
N LYS A 95 8.29 12.96 6.21
CA LYS A 95 9.12 12.30 5.19
C LYS A 95 9.02 10.77 5.19
N ASN A 96 8.65 10.16 6.31
CA ASN A 96 8.68 8.71 6.48
C ASN A 96 7.43 8.26 7.26
N LEU A 97 6.24 8.55 6.74
CA LEU A 97 5.02 8.09 7.40
C LEU A 97 4.91 6.56 7.27
N LEU A 98 4.83 5.87 8.41
CA LEU A 98 4.73 4.42 8.45
C LEU A 98 3.30 3.96 8.17
N GLY A 99 3.11 3.24 7.07
CA GLY A 99 1.91 2.49 6.77
C GLY A 99 2.09 1.01 7.08
N LYS A 100 1.11 0.40 7.77
CA LYS A 100 1.10 -1.03 8.10
C LYS A 100 0.01 -1.75 7.32
N TRP A 101 0.35 -2.89 6.74
CA TRP A 101 -0.58 -3.75 6.04
C TRP A 101 -1.54 -4.43 7.02
N THR A 102 -2.84 -4.26 6.82
CA THR A 102 -3.88 -4.82 7.70
C THR A 102 -4.49 -6.13 7.17
N GLY A 103 -4.07 -6.59 6.00
CA GLY A 103 -4.74 -7.67 5.25
C GLY A 103 -5.70 -7.14 4.18
N SER A 104 -6.28 -5.96 4.39
CA SER A 104 -7.26 -5.32 3.48
C SER A 104 -6.88 -3.89 3.09
N GLY A 105 -5.82 -3.31 3.65
CA GLY A 105 -5.44 -1.92 3.43
C GLY A 105 -4.15 -1.52 4.11
N VAL A 106 -3.90 -0.21 4.14
CA VAL A 106 -2.74 0.42 4.77
C VAL A 106 -3.22 1.32 5.89
N LEU A 107 -2.89 0.96 7.13
CA LEU A 107 -3.17 1.75 8.33
C LEU A 107 -2.01 2.70 8.63
N PHE A 108 -2.31 3.98 8.81
CA PHE A 108 -1.35 5.02 9.20
C PHE A 108 -1.44 5.35 10.70
N PRO A 109 -0.42 6.01 11.27
CA PRO A 109 -0.34 6.27 12.72
C PRO A 109 -1.40 7.25 13.21
N ASP A 110 -1.94 8.09 12.33
CA ASP A 110 -3.04 9.03 12.62
C ASP A 110 -4.42 8.37 12.64
N GLY A 111 -4.50 7.06 12.35
CA GLY A 111 -5.74 6.30 12.30
C GLY A 111 -6.40 6.24 10.91
N ASN A 112 -5.93 7.03 9.94
CA ASN A 112 -6.40 6.89 8.56
C ASN A 112 -6.04 5.51 8.00
N THR A 113 -6.98 4.90 7.27
CA THR A 113 -6.78 3.61 6.63
C THR A 113 -7.11 3.71 5.15
N TRP A 114 -6.12 3.50 4.30
CA TRP A 114 -6.31 3.34 2.88
C TRP A 114 -6.81 1.92 2.60
N SER A 115 -8.08 1.78 2.25
CA SER A 115 -8.70 0.47 2.00
C SER A 115 -8.41 0.04 0.57
N LYS A 116 -7.88 -1.17 0.35
CA LYS A 116 -7.55 -1.67 -0.98
C LYS A 116 -8.84 -2.00 -1.75
N LEU A 117 -8.84 -1.67 -3.04
CA LEU A 117 -9.92 -1.96 -4.00
C LEU A 117 -9.68 -3.25 -4.79
#